data_AF-A0A1C6E6D7-F1
#
_entry.id   AF-A0A1C6E6D7-F1
#
_cell.length_a   1.000
_cell.length_b   1.000
_cell.length_c   1.000
_cell.angle_alpha   90.00
_cell.angle_beta   90.00
_cell.angle_gamma   90.00
#
_symmetry.space_group_name_H-M   'P 1'
#
loop_
_entity.id
_entity.type
_entity.pdbx_description
1 polymer ?
#
loop_
_entity_poly.entity_id
_entity_poly.type
_entity_poly.pdbx_seq_one_letter_code
_entity_poly.pdbx_strand_id
1 'polypeptide(L)' 'MCSGRLGGADIARTESYHEGTIPLQTLRADIDYGFAEAATTYGRIGVKVWVYKGEVLKSAKTAQKKEGGNK' A
#
# COMPACT_ATOMS: atom_id res chain seq x y z
N MET A 1 0.34 -5.95 5.91
CA MET A 1 -0.45 -6.40 7.09
C MET A 1 -1.46 -7.42 6.62
N CYS A 2 -1.50 -8.58 7.26
CA CYS A 2 -2.38 -9.69 6.91
C CYS A 2 -3.21 -10.09 8.13
N SER A 3 -4.52 -10.30 7.96
CA SER A 3 -5.44 -10.65 9.03
C SER A 3 -6.40 -11.77 8.60
N GLY A 4 -6.59 -12.75 9.47
CA GLY A 4 -7.51 -13.87 9.23
C GLY A 4 -6.99 -15.16 9.87
N ARG A 5 -7.48 -16.30 9.40
CA ARG A 5 -7.02 -17.63 9.83
C ARG A 5 -5.68 -17.99 9.17
N LEU A 6 -4.63 -17.28 9.57
CA LEU A 6 -3.29 -17.40 8.99
C LEU A 6 -2.72 -18.81 9.22
N GLY A 7 -2.30 -19.46 8.14
CA GLY A 7 -1.76 -20.83 8.17
C GLY A 7 -2.80 -21.91 8.45
N GLY A 8 -4.11 -21.62 8.37
CA GLY A 8 -5.17 -22.57 8.69
C GLY A 8 -5.45 -22.73 10.18
N ALA A 9 -4.89 -21.84 11.03
CA ALA A 9 -5.17 -21.83 12.46
C ALA A 9 -6.67 -21.60 12.75
N ASP A 10 -7.15 -22.16 13.85
CA ASP A 10 -8.56 -22.04 14.24
C ASP A 10 -8.93 -20.60 14.63
N ILE A 11 -8.01 -19.91 15.32
CA ILE A 11 -8.19 -18.53 15.77
C ILE A 11 -7.58 -17.57 14.76
N ALA A 12 -8.33 -16.51 14.42
CA ALA A 12 -7.85 -15.45 13.54
C ALA A 12 -6.74 -14.63 14.21
N ARG A 13 -5.67 -14.36 13.46
CA ARG A 13 -4.52 -13.56 13.89
C ARG A 13 -4.28 -12.42 12.91
N THR A 14 -3.62 -11.38 13.39
CA THR A 14 -3.16 -10.26 12.58
C THR A 14 -1.66 -10.18 12.68
N GLU A 15 -0.98 -10.27 11.53
CA GLU A 15 0.46 -10.14 11.43
C GLU A 15 0.79 -8.92 10.56
N SER A 16 1.69 -8.08 11.06
CA SER A 16 2.16 -6.90 10.35
C SER A 16 3.67 -6.92 10.25
N TYR A 17 4.15 -6.70 9.04
CA TYR A 17 5.55 -6.42 8.76
C TYR A 17 5.60 -5.10 8.00
N HIS A 18 6.60 -4.28 8.30
CA HIS A 18 6.92 -3.08 7.55
C HIS A 18 8.42 -2.88 7.60
N GLU A 19 8.95 -2.24 6.57
CA GLU A 19 10.36 -1.90 6.44
C GLU A 19 10.45 -0.42 6.08
N GLY A 20 11.41 0.29 6.69
CA GLY A 20 11.53 1.74 6.54
C GLY A 20 10.47 2.52 7.32
N THR A 21 10.12 3.70 6.82
CA THR A 21 9.19 4.64 7.46
C THR A 21 7.91 4.82 6.64
N ILE A 22 6.76 4.77 7.32
CA ILE A 22 5.44 4.99 6.72
C ILE A 22 4.68 6.03 7.59
N PRO A 23 4.86 7.33 7.33
CA PRO A 23 4.29 8.37 8.18
C PRO A 23 2.80 8.63 7.85
N LEU A 24 1.90 7.82 8.42
CA LEU A 24 0.45 7.87 8.15
C LEU A 24 -0.26 9.17 8.57
N GLN A 25 0.32 9.93 9.51
CA GLN A 25 -0.23 11.21 9.95
C GLN A 25 0.21 12.40 9.06
N THR A 26 1.20 12.20 8.20
CA THR A 26 1.80 13.26 7.39
C THR A 26 1.06 13.41 6.07
N LEU A 27 0.18 14.41 5.96
CA LEU A 27 -0.65 14.63 4.75
C LEU A 27 0.13 14.91 3.45
N ARG A 28 1.40 15.34 3.55
CA ARG A 28 2.29 15.57 2.40
C ARG A 28 3.01 14.32 1.92
N ALA A 29 2.91 13.20 2.65
CA ALA A 29 3.48 11.93 2.27
C ALA A 29 2.67 11.32 1.13
N ASP A 30 3.34 10.91 0.06
CA ASP A 30 2.75 10.12 -1.02
C ASP A 30 2.68 8.66 -0.58
N ILE A 31 1.49 8.23 -0.17
CA ILE A 31 1.25 6.87 0.34
C ILE A 31 0.14 6.23 -0.49
N ASP A 32 0.49 5.16 -1.19
CA ASP A 32 -0.51 4.30 -1.81
C ASP A 32 -1.03 3.31 -0.76
N TYR A 33 -2.35 3.17 -0.70
CA TYR A 33 -3.02 2.14 0.08
C TYR A 33 -3.74 1.15 -0.84
N GLY A 34 -3.56 -0.13 -0.56
CA GLY A 34 -4.27 -1.21 -1.24
C GLY A 34 -4.88 -2.18 -0.23
N PHE A 35 -6.10 -2.63 -0.52
CA PHE A 35 -6.76 -3.71 0.21
C PHE A 35 -7.23 -4.78 -0.76
N ALA A 36 -6.95 -6.04 -0.43
CA ALA A 36 -7.43 -7.19 -1.16
C ALA A 36 -7.69 -8.35 -0.20
N GLU A 37 -8.59 -9.25 -0.59
CA GLU A 37 -8.88 -10.48 0.15
C GLU A 37 -8.37 -11.70 -0.61
N ALA A 38 -7.61 -12.55 0.06
CA ALA A 38 -7.21 -13.85 -0.47
C ALA A 38 -8.25 -14.91 -0.10
N ALA A 39 -8.75 -15.62 -1.11
CA ALA A 39 -9.59 -16.80 -0.93
C ALA A 39 -8.73 -18.01 -0.58
N THR A 40 -8.94 -18.62 0.58
CA THR A 40 -8.25 -19.85 0.98
C THR A 40 -9.27 -20.90 1.40
N THR A 41 -8.83 -22.15 1.49
CA THR A 41 -9.69 -23.28 1.91
C THR A 41 -10.32 -23.07 3.29
N TYR A 42 -9.64 -22.35 4.18
CA TYR A 42 -10.06 -22.15 5.57
C TYR A 42 -10.77 -20.80 5.81
N GLY A 43 -11.04 -20.04 4.73
CA GLY A 43 -11.73 -18.76 4.79
C GLY A 43 -11.05 -17.67 3.97
N ARG A 44 -11.35 -16.41 4.31
CA ARG A 44 -10.77 -15.24 3.66
C ARG A 44 -9.65 -14.65 4.52
N ILE A 45 -8.55 -14.26 3.90
CA ILE A 45 -7.46 -13.52 4.54
C ILE A 45 -7.48 -12.09 3.99
N GLY A 46 -7.67 -11.10 4.85
CA GLY A 46 -7.58 -9.69 4.48
C GLY A 46 -6.12 -9.24 4.42
N VAL A 47 -5.71 -8.63 3.31
CA VAL A 47 -4.36 -8.11 3.09
C VAL A 47 -4.45 -6.60 2.86
N LYS A 48 -3.80 -5.84 3.75
CA LYS A 48 -3.65 -4.39 3.67
C LYS A 48 -2.20 -4.03 3.42
N VAL A 49 -1.95 -3.18 2.43
CA VAL A 49 -0.61 -2.77 2.01
C VAL A 49 -0.56 -1.24 1.97
N TRP A 50 0.54 -0.70 2.49
CA TRP A 50 0.90 0.72 2.38
C TRP A 50 2.27 0.80 1.70
N VAL A 51 2.38 1.66 0.68
CA VAL A 51 3.64 1.93 -0.02
C VAL A 51 3.93 3.42 0.05
N TYR A 52 4.97 3.78 0.82
CA TYR A 52 5.43 5.17 0.90
C TYR A 52 6.41 5.46 -0.23
N LYS A 53 6.07 6.43 -1.09
CA LYS A 53 6.88 6.84 -2.26
C LYS A 53 7.74 8.08 -2.03
N GLY A 54 7.67 8.68 -0.83
CA GLY A 54 8.32 9.95 -0.53
C GLY A 54 7.32 11.09 -0.32
N GLU A 55 7.80 12.32 -0.32
CA GLU A 55 6.96 13.49 -0.04
C GLU A 55 6.61 14.24 -1.33
N VAL A 56 5.33 14.59 -1.49
CA VAL A 56 4.90 15.47 -2.57
C VAL A 56 5.14 16.92 -2.14
N LEU A 57 6.35 17.43 -2.41
CA LEU A 57 6.57 18.88 -2.38
C LEU A 57 5.72 19.50 -3.51
N LYS A 58 4.85 20.45 -3.19
CA LYS A 58 3.96 21.18 -4.14
C LYS A 58 4.70 22.04 -5.19
N SER A 59 5.98 21.76 -5.47
CA SER A 59 6.86 22.60 -6.26
C SER A 59 7.40 21.90 -7.51
N ALA A 60 6.58 21.11 -8.25
CA ALA A 60 6.98 20.64 -9.59
C ALA A 60 5.84 20.11 -10.48
N LYS A 61 4.57 20.51 -10.29
CA LYS A 61 3.52 20.23 -11.30
C LYS A 61 3.65 21.15 -12.54
N THR A 62 4.86 21.30 -13.08
CA THR A 62 5.11 22.01 -14.34
C THR A 62 6.01 21.21 -15.32
N ALA A 63 6.59 20.07 -14.94
CA ALA A 63 7.68 19.49 -15.75
C ALA A 63 7.44 18.09 -16.38
N GLN A 64 6.20 17.60 -16.51
CA GLN A 64 5.92 16.42 -17.33
C GLN A 64 4.68 16.62 -18.24
N LYS A 65 4.76 17.64 -19.09
CA LYS A 65 4.20 17.59 -20.46
C LYS A 65 5.34 17.95 -21.40
N LYS A 66 6.16 16.98 -21.81
CA LYS A 66 6.94 17.13 -23.03
C LYS A 66 6.12 16.53 -24.16
N GLU A 67 5.50 17.44 -24.90
CA GLU A 67 5.06 17.23 -26.27
C GLU A 67 6.22 16.71 -27.12
N GLY A 68 5.89 15.87 -28.09
CA GLY A 68 6.83 15.34 -29.06
C GLY A 68 6.11 14.54 -30.13
N GLY A 69 5.22 15.21 -30.88
CA GLY A 69 4.94 14.75 -32.24
C GLY A 69 6.22 14.83 -33.07
N ASN A 70 6.50 13.80 -33.86
CA ASN A 70 6.89 13.89 -35.27
C ASN A 70 7.35 12.52 -35.81
N LYS A 71 6.52 11.88 -36.64
CA LYS A 71 6.80 11.57 -38.06
C LYS A 71 5.56 10.99 -38.71
#